data_AF-A0A1Z5YWJ3-F1
#
_entry.id   AF-A0A1Z5YWJ3-F1
#
_cell.length_a   1.000
_cell.length_b   1.000
_cell.length_c   1.000
_cell.angle_alpha   90.00
_cell.angle_beta   90.00
_cell.angle_gamma   90.00
#
_symmetry.space_group_name_H-M   'P 1'
#
loop_
_entity.id
_entity.type
_entity.pdbx_description
1 polymer ?
#
loop_
_entity_poly.entity_id
_entity_poly.type
_entity_poly.pdbx_seq_one_letter_code
_entity_poly.pdbx_strand_id
1 'polypeptide(L)'
;MELTFVKCSGKYDELTIVRHDGTTDSIACPKQRIIPHEMVHYAVESVLSNRGFLSLIREGQSAAFTTGGEDSSEAIERMVETFQAELWGERASAADLISTYEHACEARGHSIATVSADDVEAIRDRLSELTLQWDSLPQNGALTVRF
;
A
#
# COMPACT_ATOMS: atom_id res chain seq x y z
N MET A 1 -4.57 13.67 -4.77
CA MET A 1 -5.61 12.64 -4.68
C MET A 1 -5.93 12.43 -3.21
N GLU A 2 -7.18 12.26 -2.84
CA GLU A 2 -7.59 11.99 -1.46
C GLU A 2 -8.06 10.54 -1.33
N LEU A 3 -7.59 9.85 -0.29
CA LEU A 3 -7.89 8.45 -0.01
C LEU A 3 -8.60 8.39 1.33
N THR A 4 -9.88 8.01 1.34
CA THR A 4 -10.67 7.87 2.57
C THR A 4 -11.00 6.40 2.80
N PHE A 5 -10.44 5.85 3.87
CA PHE A 5 -10.67 4.48 4.31
C PHE A 5 -11.72 4.46 5.41
N VAL A 6 -12.72 3.58 5.30
CA VAL A 6 -13.81 3.44 6.28
C VAL A 6 -13.76 2.05 6.89
N LYS A 7 -13.74 1.99 8.24
CA LYS A 7 -13.73 0.73 9.00
C LYS A 7 -15.13 0.13 9.06
N CYS A 8 -15.52 -0.65 8.07
CA CYS A 8 -16.89 -1.16 7.95
C CYS A 8 -17.16 -2.37 8.86
N SER A 9 -18.46 -2.64 9.07
CA SER A 9 -18.92 -3.90 9.65
C SER A 9 -18.88 -5.02 8.61
N GLY A 10 -18.21 -6.14 8.91
CA GLY A 10 -18.21 -7.32 8.05
C GLY A 10 -16.80 -7.74 7.62
N LYS A 11 -16.70 -8.38 6.43
CA LYS A 11 -15.45 -8.94 5.90
C LYS A 11 -14.59 -7.94 5.12
N TYR A 12 -15.16 -6.79 4.76
CA TYR A 12 -14.51 -5.78 3.94
C TYR A 12 -14.58 -4.43 4.66
N ASP A 13 -13.50 -3.68 4.56
CA ASP A 13 -13.46 -2.23 4.70
C ASP A 13 -13.65 -1.58 3.32
N GLU A 14 -13.74 -0.26 3.27
CA GLU A 14 -13.93 0.48 2.02
C GLU A 14 -12.88 1.56 1.87
N LEU A 15 -12.32 1.71 0.67
CA LEU A 15 -11.51 2.84 0.27
C LEU A 15 -12.27 3.64 -0.79
N THR A 16 -12.53 4.91 -0.49
CA THR A 16 -12.98 5.90 -1.49
C THR A 16 -11.80 6.74 -1.95
N ILE A 17 -11.63 6.85 -3.26
CA ILE A 17 -10.57 7.63 -3.90
C ILE A 17 -11.21 8.83 -4.59
N VAL A 18 -10.78 10.05 -4.24
CA VAL A 18 -11.20 11.28 -4.92
C VAL A 18 -10.01 11.88 -5.67
N ARG A 19 -10.11 11.97 -6.99
CA ARG A 19 -9.09 12.58 -7.86
C ARG A 19 -9.22 14.11 -7.88
N HIS A 20 -8.20 14.78 -8.45
CA HIS A 20 -8.17 16.24 -8.54
C HIS A 20 -9.31 16.82 -9.39
N ASP A 21 -9.80 16.08 -10.38
CA ASP A 21 -10.95 16.46 -11.20
C ASP A 21 -12.31 16.20 -10.52
N GLY A 22 -12.30 15.69 -9.29
CA GLY A 22 -13.49 15.36 -8.52
C GLY A 22 -14.11 14.00 -8.87
N THR A 23 -13.50 13.22 -9.78
CA THR A 23 -13.94 11.84 -10.02
C THR A 23 -13.67 10.96 -8.81
N THR A 24 -14.59 10.03 -8.57
CA THR A 24 -14.56 9.16 -7.40
C THR A 24 -14.57 7.69 -7.82
N ASP A 25 -13.69 6.91 -7.22
CA ASP A 25 -13.73 5.44 -7.27
C ASP A 25 -13.88 4.86 -5.86
N SER A 26 -14.39 3.63 -5.76
CA SER A 26 -14.43 2.86 -4.52
C SER A 26 -13.80 1.48 -4.72
N ILE A 27 -13.03 1.04 -3.71
CA ILE A 27 -12.39 -0.26 -3.63
C ILE A 27 -12.86 -0.95 -2.36
N ALA A 28 -13.31 -2.20 -2.47
CA ALA A 28 -13.57 -3.05 -1.31
C ALA A 28 -12.25 -3.64 -0.81
N CYS A 29 -11.92 -3.41 0.46
CA CYS A 29 -10.67 -3.82 1.09
C CYS A 29 -10.91 -5.05 1.99
N PRO A 30 -10.54 -6.28 1.60
CA PRO A 30 -10.73 -7.45 2.45
C PRO A 30 -9.98 -7.31 3.78
N LYS A 31 -10.63 -7.64 4.89
CA LYS A 31 -9.99 -7.59 6.22
C LYS A 31 -8.96 -8.70 6.37
N GLN A 32 -7.75 -8.30 6.76
CA GLN A 32 -6.59 -9.20 6.89
C GLN A 32 -5.99 -9.21 8.30
N ARG A 33 -6.70 -8.68 9.31
CA ARG A 33 -6.26 -8.43 10.70
C ARG A 33 -5.18 -7.36 10.89
N ILE A 34 -4.56 -6.92 9.80
CA ILE A 34 -3.71 -5.74 9.70
C ILE A 34 -4.50 -4.60 9.04
N ILE A 35 -3.88 -3.43 8.85
CA ILE A 35 -4.47 -2.34 8.05
C ILE A 35 -4.81 -2.81 6.62
N PRO A 36 -5.77 -2.17 5.92
CA PRO A 36 -6.10 -2.47 4.53
C PRO A 36 -4.86 -2.51 3.62
N HIS A 37 -4.85 -3.43 2.65
CA HIS A 37 -3.76 -3.58 1.69
C HIS A 37 -3.46 -2.27 0.95
N GLU A 38 -4.49 -1.52 0.58
CA GLU A 38 -4.34 -0.23 -0.08
C GLU A 38 -3.78 0.87 0.84
N MET A 39 -3.86 0.72 2.18
CA MET A 39 -3.09 1.57 3.09
C MET A 39 -1.61 1.21 3.10
N VAL A 40 -1.26 -0.07 2.92
CA VAL A 40 0.13 -0.50 2.75
C VAL A 40 0.70 0.09 1.46
N HIS A 41 -0.07 0.10 0.37
CA HIS A 41 0.26 0.86 -0.84
C HIS A 41 0.53 2.33 -0.54
N TYR A 42 -0.37 3.00 0.18
CA TYR A 42 -0.18 4.40 0.55
C TYR A 42 1.11 4.59 1.33
N ALA A 43 1.42 3.72 2.30
CA ALA A 43 2.64 3.84 3.08
C ALA A 43 3.90 3.72 2.20
N VAL A 44 3.98 2.67 1.38
CA VAL A 44 5.11 2.39 0.50
C VAL A 44 5.27 3.50 -0.56
N GLU A 45 4.20 3.83 -1.28
CA GLU A 45 4.24 4.81 -2.37
C GLU A 45 4.37 6.26 -1.87
N SER A 46 4.07 6.54 -0.60
CA SER A 46 4.32 7.88 -0.01
C SER A 46 5.79 8.14 0.33
N VAL A 47 6.61 7.09 0.40
CA VAL A 47 8.05 7.16 0.69
C VAL A 47 8.85 7.00 -0.60
N LEU A 48 8.53 5.98 -1.40
CA LEU A 48 9.27 5.69 -2.63
C LEU A 48 8.87 6.64 -3.77
N SER A 49 9.85 7.04 -4.59
CA SER A 49 9.60 7.86 -5.80
C SER A 49 9.12 7.04 -7.01
N ASN A 50 9.03 5.73 -6.87
CA ASN A 50 8.63 4.81 -7.92
C ASN A 50 7.11 4.78 -8.12
N ARG A 51 6.66 4.57 -9.37
CA ARG A 51 5.24 4.50 -9.71
C ARG A 51 4.67 3.12 -9.37
N GLY A 52 3.74 3.06 -8.42
CA GLY A 52 2.92 1.90 -8.08
C GLY A 52 1.43 2.10 -8.40
N PHE A 53 0.59 1.31 -7.74
CA PHE A 53 -0.86 1.30 -7.93
C PHE A 53 -1.52 2.67 -7.74
N LEU A 54 -1.26 3.35 -6.61
CA LEU A 54 -1.87 4.66 -6.32
C LEU A 54 -1.35 5.74 -7.25
N SER A 55 -0.09 5.64 -7.66
CA SER A 55 0.51 6.52 -8.67
C SER A 55 -0.21 6.41 -10.01
N LEU A 56 -0.49 5.19 -10.46
CA LEU A 56 -1.23 4.94 -11.70
C LEU A 56 -2.67 5.45 -11.64
N ILE A 57 -3.36 5.26 -10.51
CA ILE A 57 -4.71 5.81 -10.30
C ILE A 57 -4.71 7.34 -10.36
N ARG A 58 -3.73 7.99 -9.72
CA ARG A 58 -3.57 9.44 -9.74
C ARG A 58 -3.35 9.97 -11.16
N GLU A 59 -2.74 9.18 -12.04
CA GLU A 59 -2.49 9.49 -13.45
C GLU A 59 -3.66 9.15 -14.38
N GLY A 60 -4.78 8.65 -13.83
CA GLY A 60 -6.02 8.42 -14.56
C GLY A 60 -6.31 6.96 -14.90
N GLN A 61 -5.51 6.01 -14.42
CA GLN A 61 -5.89 4.59 -14.49
C GLN A 61 -7.10 4.30 -13.59
N SER A 62 -7.92 3.33 -14.00
CA SER A 62 -9.08 2.88 -13.24
C SER A 62 -8.66 2.18 -11.95
N ALA A 63 -9.39 2.41 -10.86
CA ALA A 63 -9.22 1.66 -9.62
C ALA A 63 -9.63 0.18 -9.73
N ALA A 64 -10.42 -0.16 -10.76
CA ALA A 64 -10.80 -1.55 -11.07
C ALA A 64 -9.70 -2.32 -11.83
N PHE A 65 -8.51 -1.75 -11.98
CA PHE A 65 -7.43 -2.35 -12.77
C PHE A 65 -6.92 -3.62 -12.09
N THR A 66 -7.26 -4.76 -12.68
CA THR A 66 -6.76 -6.07 -12.31
C THR A 66 -5.59 -6.44 -13.21
N THR A 67 -4.37 -6.43 -12.67
CA THR A 67 -3.14 -7.08 -13.18
C THR A 67 -2.64 -6.69 -14.59
N GLY A 68 -1.34 -6.40 -14.72
CA GLY A 68 -0.68 -6.06 -15.99
C GLY A 68 -0.19 -4.63 -16.05
N GLY A 69 0.25 -4.08 -14.91
CA GLY A 69 0.84 -2.74 -14.85
C GLY A 69 2.19 -2.68 -15.58
N GLU A 70 2.72 -1.47 -15.73
CA GLU A 70 4.11 -1.27 -16.15
C GLU A 70 5.04 -2.00 -15.16
N ASP A 71 6.19 -2.47 -15.63
CA ASP A 71 7.13 -3.30 -14.84
C ASP A 71 7.54 -2.65 -13.50
N SER A 72 7.60 -1.30 -13.45
CA SER A 72 7.86 -0.58 -12.19
C SER A 72 6.74 -0.70 -11.16
N SER A 73 5.49 -0.80 -11.60
CA SER A 73 4.34 -0.96 -10.71
C SER A 73 4.32 -2.34 -10.07
N GLU A 74 4.74 -3.37 -10.81
CA GLU A 74 4.87 -4.73 -10.27
C GLU A 74 5.98 -4.82 -9.24
N ALA A 75 7.09 -4.11 -9.44
CA ALA A 75 8.14 -3.98 -8.42
C ALA A 75 7.59 -3.37 -7.13
N ILE A 76 6.76 -2.34 -7.20
CA ILE A 76 6.16 -1.73 -6.00
C ILE A 76 5.16 -2.66 -5.34
N GLU A 77 4.36 -3.39 -6.11
CA GLU A 77 3.47 -4.43 -5.59
C GLU A 77 4.24 -5.47 -4.76
N ARG A 78 5.40 -5.94 -5.25
CA ARG A 78 6.24 -6.89 -4.49
C ARG A 78 6.75 -6.29 -3.17
N MET A 79 7.07 -4.99 -3.15
CA MET A 79 7.44 -4.31 -1.92
C MET A 79 6.26 -4.24 -0.94
N VAL A 80 5.07 -3.89 -1.42
CA VAL A 80 3.83 -3.89 -0.62
C VAL A 80 3.55 -5.26 -0.03
N GLU A 81 3.60 -6.32 -0.82
CA GLU A 81 3.44 -7.71 -0.36
C GLU A 81 4.48 -8.09 0.70
N THR A 82 5.73 -7.63 0.56
CA THR A 82 6.81 -7.90 1.52
C THR A 82 6.53 -7.24 2.87
N PHE A 83 6.12 -5.97 2.89
CA PHE A 83 5.71 -5.30 4.12
C PHE A 83 4.42 -5.88 4.71
N GLN A 84 3.47 -6.29 3.87
CA GLN A 84 2.25 -6.96 4.31
C GLN A 84 2.58 -8.27 5.05
N ALA A 85 3.54 -9.05 4.52
CA ALA A 85 4.05 -10.24 5.18
C ALA A 85 4.70 -9.93 6.53
N GLU A 86 5.51 -8.86 6.63
CA GLU A 86 6.08 -8.39 7.89
C GLU A 86 4.99 -8.01 8.91
N LEU A 87 3.92 -7.32 8.49
CA LEU A 87 2.80 -6.95 9.38
C LEU A 87 2.03 -8.16 9.93
N TRP A 88 1.97 -9.27 9.20
CA TRP A 88 1.41 -10.53 9.72
C TRP A 88 2.37 -11.30 10.60
N GLY A 89 3.67 -11.08 10.45
CA GLY A 89 4.73 -11.87 11.04
C GLY A 89 5.59 -11.08 12.02
N GLU A 90 6.88 -11.39 11.99
CA GLU A 90 7.88 -10.72 12.79
C GLU A 90 8.68 -9.74 11.94
N ARG A 91 9.13 -8.66 12.56
CA ARG A 91 9.98 -7.66 11.92
C ARG A 91 11.33 -8.26 11.55
N ALA A 92 11.67 -8.20 10.27
CA ALA A 92 12.98 -8.61 9.77
C ALA A 92 14.00 -7.47 9.89
N SER A 93 15.29 -7.78 9.71
CA SER A 93 16.27 -6.70 9.48
C SER A 93 15.95 -5.98 8.16
N ALA A 94 16.34 -4.71 8.01
CA ALA A 94 16.11 -3.99 6.75
C ALA A 94 16.80 -4.69 5.55
N ALA A 95 17.99 -5.27 5.77
CA ALA A 95 18.71 -6.02 4.75
C ALA A 95 17.96 -7.30 4.33
N ASP A 96 17.41 -8.06 5.29
CA ASP A 96 16.65 -9.28 4.98
C ASP A 96 15.32 -8.96 4.29
N LEU A 97 14.67 -7.85 4.68
CA LEU A 97 13.46 -7.37 4.01
C LEU A 97 13.76 -7.00 2.55
N ILE A 98 14.82 -6.23 2.30
CA ILE A 98 15.25 -5.86 0.94
C ILE A 98 15.58 -7.13 0.13
N SER A 99 16.33 -8.07 0.71
CA SER A 99 16.67 -9.33 0.02
C SER A 99 15.42 -10.17 -0.31
N THR A 100 14.44 -10.21 0.60
CA THR A 100 13.15 -10.88 0.38
C THR A 100 12.38 -10.23 -0.78
N TYR A 101 12.35 -8.90 -0.80
CA TYR A 101 11.76 -8.11 -1.87
C TYR A 101 12.42 -8.38 -3.23
N GLU A 102 13.75 -8.28 -3.30
CA GLU A 102 14.53 -8.53 -4.52
C GLU A 102 14.26 -9.94 -5.06
N HIS A 103 14.27 -10.94 -4.18
CA HIS A 103 13.95 -12.32 -4.54
C HIS A 103 12.51 -12.46 -5.07
N ALA A 104 11.54 -11.75 -4.50
CA ALA A 104 10.15 -11.76 -4.95
C ALA A 104 9.96 -11.13 -6.34
N CYS A 105 10.75 -10.11 -6.67
CA CYS A 105 10.83 -9.54 -8.02
C CYS A 105 11.46 -10.51 -9.01
N GLU A 106 12.65 -11.05 -8.69
CA GLU A 106 13.38 -11.99 -9.55
C GLU A 106 12.55 -13.23 -9.88
N ALA A 107 11.88 -13.82 -8.89
CA ALA A 107 11.06 -15.01 -9.05
C ALA A 107 9.90 -14.82 -10.05
N ARG A 108 9.48 -13.57 -10.29
CA ARG A 108 8.41 -13.20 -11.24
C ARG A 108 8.92 -12.48 -12.49
N GLY A 109 10.23 -12.23 -12.59
CA GLY A 109 10.85 -11.55 -13.72
C GLY A 109 10.57 -10.04 -13.79
N HIS A 110 10.28 -9.41 -12.64
CA HIS A 110 10.06 -7.96 -12.56
C HIS A 110 11.38 -7.21 -12.35
N SER A 111 11.44 -5.95 -12.80
CA SER A 111 12.53 -5.06 -12.37
C SER A 111 12.52 -4.84 -10.85
N ILE A 112 13.70 -4.50 -10.33
CA ILE A 112 13.90 -4.17 -8.93
C ILE A 112 13.99 -2.65 -8.83
N ALA A 113 13.11 -2.05 -8.04
CA ALA A 113 13.23 -0.65 -7.64
C ALA A 113 14.37 -0.52 -6.61
N THR A 114 15.20 0.51 -6.76
CA THR A 114 16.25 0.78 -5.79
C THR A 114 15.63 1.25 -4.47
N VAL A 115 15.92 0.53 -3.39
CA VAL A 115 15.40 0.81 -2.04
C VAL A 115 16.56 0.76 -1.06
N SER A 116 16.68 1.79 -0.22
CA SER A 116 17.68 1.87 0.84
C SER A 116 17.11 1.38 2.18
N ALA A 117 18.01 1.12 3.14
CA ALA A 117 17.58 0.80 4.51
C ALA A 117 16.81 1.97 5.16
N ASP A 118 17.15 3.21 4.83
CA ASP A 118 16.44 4.40 5.33
C ASP A 118 15.01 4.47 4.78
N ASP A 119 14.80 4.08 3.50
CA ASP A 119 13.46 3.97 2.92
C ASP A 119 12.63 2.91 3.65
N VAL A 120 13.24 1.77 3.99
CA VAL A 120 12.57 0.70 4.75
C VAL A 120 12.10 1.21 6.12
N GLU A 121 12.96 1.91 6.84
CA GLU A 121 12.58 2.48 8.14
C GLU A 121 11.52 3.58 8.02
N ALA A 122 11.61 4.44 7.00
CA ALA A 122 10.58 5.45 6.74
C ALA A 122 9.22 4.84 6.40
N ILE A 123 9.19 3.73 5.66
CA ILE A 123 7.95 2.98 5.39
C ILE A 123 7.41 2.37 6.68
N ARG A 124 8.26 1.79 7.54
CA ARG A 124 7.85 1.22 8.84
C ARG A 124 7.26 2.26 9.77
N ASP A 125 7.86 3.45 9.84
CA ASP A 125 7.32 4.56 10.62
C ASP A 125 5.93 4.95 10.12
N ARG A 126 5.75 5.03 8.80
CA ARG A 126 4.46 5.32 8.18
C ARG A 126 3.42 4.23 8.44
N LEU A 127 3.79 2.96 8.31
CA LEU A 127 2.91 1.82 8.60
C LEU A 127 2.49 1.81 10.08
N SER A 128 3.41 2.14 10.99
CA SER A 128 3.13 2.24 12.42
C SER A 128 2.17 3.38 12.72
N GLU A 129 2.38 4.55 12.13
CA GLU A 129 1.47 5.71 12.21
C GLU A 129 0.05 5.33 11.75
N LEU A 130 -0.07 4.72 10.56
CA LEU A 130 -1.35 4.33 9.99
C LEU A 130 -2.04 3.26 10.82
N THR A 131 -1.29 2.29 11.34
CA THR A 131 -1.82 1.22 12.19
C THR A 131 -2.40 1.79 13.49
N LEU A 132 -1.67 2.69 14.16
CA LEU A 132 -2.15 3.35 15.38
C LEU A 132 -3.43 4.17 15.12
N GLN A 133 -3.46 4.95 14.04
CA GLN A 133 -4.64 5.72 13.66
C GLN A 133 -5.82 4.79 13.35
N TRP A 134 -5.58 3.75 12.55
CA TRP A 134 -6.60 2.79 12.17
C TRP A 134 -7.17 2.05 13.37
N ASP A 135 -6.33 1.52 14.26
CA ASP A 135 -6.76 0.79 15.46
C ASP A 135 -7.59 1.66 16.40
N SER A 136 -7.29 2.95 16.48
CA SER A 136 -8.05 3.90 17.30
C SER A 136 -9.48 4.18 16.78
N LEU A 137 -9.76 3.89 15.50
CA LEU A 137 -11.06 4.16 14.92
C LEU A 137 -12.13 3.20 15.46
N PRO A 138 -13.32 3.71 15.84
CA PRO A 138 -14.48 2.86 16.05
C PRO A 138 -14.93 2.23 14.72
N GLN A 139 -15.81 1.24 14.80
CA GLN A 139 -16.55 0.78 13.63
C GLN A 139 -17.31 1.96 12.98
N ASN A 140 -17.28 2.00 11.66
CA ASN A 140 -17.73 3.09 10.78
C ASN A 140 -16.93 4.40 10.91
N GLY A 141 -15.83 4.40 11.66
CA GLY A 141 -14.85 5.48 11.65
C GLY A 141 -14.09 5.53 10.32
N ALA A 142 -13.60 6.71 9.96
CA ALA A 142 -12.88 6.94 8.72
C ALA A 142 -11.49 7.54 8.97
N LEU A 143 -10.53 7.17 8.13
CA LEU A 143 -9.20 7.78 8.05
C LEU A 143 -8.99 8.31 6.63
N THR A 144 -8.70 9.60 6.53
CA THR A 144 -8.42 10.26 5.26
C THR A 144 -6.94 10.65 5.17
N VAL A 145 -6.29 10.25 4.08
CA VAL A 145 -4.91 10.59 3.75
C VAL A 145 -4.81 11.22 2.37
N ARG A 146 -3.71 11.95 2.10
CA ARG A 146 -3.49 12.65 0.83
C ARG A 146 -2.28 12.06 0.11
N PHE A 147 -2.44 11.80 -1.18
CA PHE A 147 -1.45 11.21 -2.08
C PHE A 147 -1.29 12.03 -3.37
#